data_AF-A0A959L105-F1
#
_entry.id   AF-A0A959L105-F1
#
_cell.length_a   1.000
_cell.length_b   1.000
_cell.length_c   1.000
_cell.angle_alpha   90.00
_cell.angle_beta   90.00
_cell.angle_gamma   90.00
#
_symmetry.space_group_name_H-M   'P 1'
#
loop_
_entity.id
_entity.type
_entity.pdbx_description
1 polymer ?
#
loop_
_entity_poly.entity_id
_entity_poly.type
_entity_poly.pdbx_seq_one_letter_code
_entity_poly.pdbx_strand_id
1 'polypeptide(L)'
;MKAVNIIILLCLITINSLVLGQSIGLQVDSSRTVLFGRDTMCCGDRFLWLASKKAAFIGTMAYPQDTIGEYSFSVGRSRAVGYKTVAFSESFAEGNSSMAIGNAHSIGNYSLAGGLSTTYGDLSVAFGNSIAGGHNSLAVGNSSTNADFAVSFGISHGEGQRSASFNQTRADAYLCSTFGRYNIGGGSPTDFVSTDPIFEVGNGADDFHRNNAFTIYKDGLISLGNTLGYTKLALYKSGAANYGMGVVSGQFRFN
;
A
#
# COMPACT_ATOMS: atom_id res chain seq x y z
N MET A 1 38.15 -9.66 -81.59
CA MET A 1 37.25 -10.85 -81.65
C MET A 1 36.62 -10.95 -80.26
N LYS A 2 35.30 -10.73 -80.06
CA LYS A 2 34.17 -11.70 -80.22
C LYS A 2 34.42 -13.02 -79.46
N ALA A 3 33.55 -13.59 -78.61
CA ALA A 3 32.21 -13.28 -78.07
C ALA A 3 32.15 -13.78 -76.57
N VAL A 4 31.26 -13.43 -75.63
CA VAL A 4 29.91 -12.82 -75.53
C VAL A 4 28.72 -13.80 -75.36
N ASN A 5 28.32 -13.98 -74.08
CA ASN A 5 27.00 -14.31 -73.49
C ASN A 5 26.32 -15.72 -73.57
N ILE A 6 25.42 -15.92 -72.57
CA ILE A 6 24.36 -16.95 -72.34
C ILE A 6 24.86 -18.25 -71.64
N ILE A 7 24.66 -18.54 -70.34
CA ILE A 7 23.52 -18.57 -69.36
C ILE A 7 22.74 -19.91 -69.34
N ILE A 8 22.27 -20.31 -68.14
CA ILE A 8 21.36 -21.43 -67.74
C ILE A 8 22.08 -22.74 -67.32
N LEU A 9 21.82 -23.48 -66.22
CA LEU A 9 21.15 -23.38 -64.90
C LEU A 9 20.94 -24.86 -64.44
N LEU A 10 21.44 -25.31 -63.28
CA LEU A 10 20.67 -26.04 -62.23
C LEU A 10 21.53 -26.63 -61.08
N CYS A 11 20.87 -26.76 -59.92
CA CYS A 11 21.20 -27.40 -58.64
C CYS A 11 22.02 -28.72 -58.70
N LEU A 12 22.71 -29.18 -57.64
CA LEU A 12 22.13 -29.68 -56.38
C LEU A 12 23.15 -29.83 -55.22
N ILE A 13 22.64 -29.71 -53.99
CA ILE A 13 23.13 -30.27 -52.71
C ILE A 13 24.50 -29.77 -52.18
N THR A 14 24.42 -28.85 -51.21
CA THR A 14 25.11 -29.04 -49.91
C THR A 14 24.04 -29.05 -48.82
N ILE A 15 23.88 -30.18 -48.13
CA ILE A 15 22.93 -30.35 -47.03
C ILE A 15 23.63 -30.00 -45.71
N ASN A 16 22.90 -29.27 -44.85
CA ASN A 16 22.91 -29.24 -43.39
C ASN A 16 24.07 -29.96 -42.65
N SER A 17 24.67 -29.42 -41.59
CA SER A 17 24.04 -28.56 -40.58
C SER A 17 25.07 -27.74 -39.78
N LEU A 18 25.00 -26.41 -39.88
CA LEU A 18 25.46 -25.54 -38.80
C LEU A 18 24.24 -24.92 -38.11
N VAL A 19 23.60 -25.71 -37.24
CA VAL A 19 22.58 -25.19 -36.31
C VAL A 19 23.32 -24.46 -35.19
N LEU A 20 23.86 -23.27 -35.52
CA LEU A 20 23.99 -22.20 -34.54
C LEU A 20 22.58 -21.94 -34.03
N GLY A 21 22.32 -22.25 -32.76
CA GLY A 21 20.98 -22.37 -32.21
C GLY A 21 20.13 -21.11 -32.41
N GLN A 22 19.38 -21.06 -33.51
CA GLN A 22 18.27 -20.13 -33.66
C GLN A 22 17.28 -20.45 -32.54
N SER A 23 16.93 -19.45 -31.75
CA SER A 23 15.82 -19.58 -30.81
C SER A 23 14.57 -19.95 -31.59
N ILE A 24 13.95 -21.08 -31.24
CA ILE A 24 12.75 -21.59 -31.92
C ILE A 24 11.49 -20.89 -31.37
N GLY A 25 11.57 -19.57 -31.17
CA GLY A 25 10.56 -18.77 -30.48
C GLY A 25 10.63 -17.29 -30.86
N LEU A 26 9.60 -16.54 -30.47
CA LEU A 26 9.46 -15.11 -30.78
C LEU A 26 10.54 -14.28 -30.05
N GLN A 27 11.67 -14.03 -30.72
CA GLN A 27 12.62 -13.00 -30.32
C GLN A 27 12.22 -11.64 -30.91
N VAL A 28 12.31 -10.60 -30.09
CA VAL A 28 12.10 -9.22 -30.50
C VAL A 28 13.35 -8.43 -30.18
N ASP A 29 13.95 -7.82 -31.21
CA ASP A 29 15.12 -6.97 -31.06
C ASP A 29 14.81 -5.71 -30.20
N SER A 30 15.83 -5.20 -29.51
CA SER A 30 15.73 -4.01 -28.65
C SER A 30 15.17 -2.75 -29.34
N SER A 31 15.31 -2.63 -30.67
CA SER A 31 14.79 -1.53 -31.48
C SER A 31 13.38 -1.77 -32.04
N ARG A 32 12.77 -2.95 -31.81
CA ARG A 32 11.51 -3.36 -32.42
C ARG A 32 10.37 -3.39 -31.40
N THR A 33 9.24 -2.79 -31.75
CA THR A 33 7.98 -2.94 -31.01
C THR A 33 7.18 -4.10 -31.61
N VAL A 34 6.56 -4.92 -30.77
CA VAL A 34 5.56 -5.91 -31.21
C VAL A 34 4.19 -5.50 -30.71
N LEU A 35 3.22 -5.51 -31.62
CA LEU A 35 1.82 -5.22 -31.35
C LEU A 35 0.96 -6.35 -31.92
N PHE A 36 0.02 -6.83 -31.12
CA PHE A 36 -1.13 -7.60 -31.59
C PHE A 36 -2.40 -6.87 -31.14
N GLY A 37 -3.18 -6.29 -32.08
CA GLY A 37 -4.35 -5.49 -31.76
C GLY A 37 -4.79 -4.55 -32.89
N ARG A 38 -5.83 -3.75 -32.64
CA ARG A 38 -6.30 -2.69 -33.56
C ARG A 38 -5.50 -1.40 -33.36
N ASP A 39 -5.48 -0.56 -34.40
CA ASP A 39 -4.84 0.76 -34.59
C ASP A 39 -4.01 1.38 -33.43
N THR A 40 -2.76 1.73 -33.74
CA THR A 40 -1.70 2.03 -32.78
C THR A 40 -1.77 3.41 -32.12
N MET A 41 -2.52 4.36 -32.70
CA MET A 41 -2.47 5.77 -32.28
C MET A 41 -3.60 6.22 -31.33
N CYS A 42 -4.62 5.37 -31.12
CA CYS A 42 -5.78 5.70 -30.30
C CYS A 42 -6.12 4.57 -29.30
N CYS A 43 -7.24 4.71 -28.59
CA CYS A 43 -7.68 3.77 -27.56
C CYS A 43 -8.10 2.39 -28.12
N GLY A 44 -8.09 1.36 -27.25
CA GLY A 44 -8.60 0.02 -27.55
C GLY A 44 -7.66 -1.13 -27.16
N ASP A 45 -8.17 -2.35 -27.29
CA ASP A 45 -7.53 -3.57 -26.80
C ASP A 45 -6.30 -3.98 -27.62
N ARG A 46 -5.20 -4.27 -26.92
CA ARG A 46 -3.93 -4.73 -27.53
C ARG A 46 -3.07 -5.52 -26.56
N PHE A 47 -2.27 -6.44 -27.12
CA PHE A 47 -0.98 -6.82 -26.55
C PHE A 47 0.08 -5.91 -27.16
N LEU A 48 0.96 -5.36 -26.33
CA LEU A 48 2.03 -4.46 -26.72
C LEU A 48 3.31 -4.80 -25.95
N TRP A 49 4.41 -4.98 -26.67
CA TRP A 49 5.77 -5.04 -26.14
C TRP A 49 6.60 -3.88 -26.69
N LEU A 50 7.07 -3.02 -25.79
CA LEU A 50 7.95 -1.88 -26.06
C LEU A 50 9.39 -2.24 -25.69
N ALA A 51 10.15 -2.74 -26.67
CA ALA A 51 11.52 -3.20 -26.40
C ALA A 51 12.45 -2.08 -25.91
N SER A 52 12.30 -0.85 -26.41
CA SER A 52 13.09 0.32 -25.96
C SER A 52 12.83 0.71 -24.50
N LYS A 53 11.61 0.47 -23.99
CA LYS A 53 11.23 0.65 -22.58
C LYS A 53 11.33 -0.66 -21.77
N LYS A 54 11.61 -1.80 -22.40
CA LYS A 54 11.54 -3.15 -21.82
C LYS A 54 10.22 -3.39 -21.06
N ALA A 55 9.12 -2.91 -21.63
CA ALA A 55 7.83 -2.83 -20.97
C ALA A 55 6.74 -3.56 -21.76
N ALA A 56 5.77 -4.15 -21.05
CA ALA A 56 4.65 -4.87 -21.66
C ALA A 56 3.29 -4.38 -21.15
N PHE A 57 2.32 -4.34 -22.05
CA PHE A 57 0.94 -3.95 -21.80
C PHE A 57 -0.04 -4.94 -22.44
N ILE A 58 -1.07 -5.39 -21.71
CA ILE A 58 -2.08 -6.33 -22.18
C ILE A 58 -3.48 -5.89 -21.73
N GLY A 59 -4.27 -5.27 -22.61
CA GLY A 59 -5.64 -4.87 -22.28
C GLY A 59 -6.12 -3.63 -23.01
N THR A 60 -7.06 -2.91 -22.41
CA THR A 60 -7.70 -1.72 -22.98
C THR A 60 -6.87 -0.47 -22.74
N MET A 61 -6.13 -0.02 -23.75
CA MET A 61 -5.39 1.24 -23.69
C MET A 61 -6.38 2.41 -23.83
N ALA A 62 -6.41 3.34 -22.87
CA ALA A 62 -7.26 4.54 -22.91
C ALA A 62 -6.48 5.85 -23.14
N TYR A 63 -5.15 5.80 -23.03
CA TYR A 63 -4.23 6.95 -23.09
C TYR A 63 -3.06 6.62 -24.04
N PRO A 64 -2.25 7.60 -24.48
CA PRO A 64 -1.18 7.34 -25.43
C PRO A 64 -0.04 6.48 -24.83
N GLN A 65 0.73 5.88 -25.72
CA GLN A 65 1.78 4.88 -25.41
C GLN A 65 3.00 5.45 -24.65
N ASP A 66 3.19 6.77 -24.72
CA ASP A 66 4.19 7.50 -23.93
C ASP A 66 4.00 7.29 -22.42
N THR A 67 2.76 7.11 -21.96
CA THR A 67 2.42 6.88 -20.55
C THR A 67 2.93 5.56 -19.97
N ILE A 68 3.43 4.60 -20.76
CA ILE A 68 3.96 3.32 -20.22
C ILE A 68 5.37 3.55 -19.64
N GLY A 69 5.63 3.14 -18.40
CA GLY A 69 6.93 3.30 -17.73
C GLY A 69 8.04 2.38 -18.25
N GLU A 70 9.32 2.71 -18.04
CA GLU A 70 10.43 1.80 -18.31
C GLU A 70 10.41 0.61 -17.33
N TYR A 71 10.70 -0.61 -17.80
CA TYR A 71 10.56 -1.89 -17.07
C TYR A 71 9.16 -2.15 -16.51
N SER A 72 8.12 -1.49 -17.01
CA SER A 72 6.76 -1.60 -16.47
C SER A 72 5.98 -2.80 -17.03
N PHE A 73 5.02 -3.30 -16.25
CA PHE A 73 4.06 -4.31 -16.68
C PHE A 73 2.63 -3.88 -16.34
N SER A 74 1.73 -3.85 -17.33
CA SER A 74 0.34 -3.42 -17.12
C SER A 74 -0.67 -4.35 -17.80
N VAL A 75 -1.74 -4.71 -17.08
CA VAL A 75 -2.79 -5.62 -17.57
C VAL A 75 -4.19 -5.11 -17.24
N GLY A 76 -5.10 -5.20 -18.21
CA GLY A 76 -6.47 -4.67 -18.15
C GLY A 76 -6.55 -3.18 -18.48
N ARG A 77 -7.56 -2.49 -17.95
CA ARG A 77 -7.73 -1.03 -18.06
C ARG A 77 -6.79 -0.26 -17.10
N SER A 78 -5.49 -0.58 -17.15
CA SER A 78 -4.51 -0.21 -16.11
C SER A 78 -3.36 0.63 -16.65
N ARG A 79 -2.72 1.40 -15.77
CA ARG A 79 -1.64 2.34 -16.12
C ARG A 79 -0.43 2.07 -15.22
N ALA A 80 0.65 1.52 -15.77
CA ALA A 80 1.94 1.40 -15.09
C ALA A 80 2.89 2.43 -15.71
N VAL A 81 3.03 3.59 -15.06
CA VAL A 81 3.68 4.78 -15.65
C VAL A 81 5.03 5.10 -15.01
N GLY A 82 5.21 4.74 -13.74
CA GLY A 82 6.50 4.88 -13.05
C GLY A 82 7.56 3.89 -13.53
N TYR A 83 8.82 4.15 -13.19
CA TYR A 83 9.93 3.24 -13.48
C TYR A 83 9.77 1.93 -12.70
N LYS A 84 9.88 0.76 -13.34
CA LYS A 84 9.71 -0.59 -12.74
C LYS A 84 8.34 -0.85 -12.08
N THR A 85 7.27 -0.22 -12.58
CA THR A 85 5.92 -0.35 -12.00
C THR A 85 5.13 -1.55 -12.50
N VAL A 86 4.17 -2.01 -11.69
CA VAL A 86 3.23 -3.08 -12.04
C VAL A 86 1.79 -2.63 -11.80
N ALA A 87 0.91 -2.75 -12.80
CA ALA A 87 -0.51 -2.36 -12.68
C ALA A 87 -1.47 -3.44 -13.23
N PHE A 88 -2.40 -3.93 -12.41
CA PHE A 88 -3.42 -4.92 -12.79
C PHE A 88 -4.84 -4.43 -12.51
N SER A 89 -5.78 -4.77 -13.41
CA SER A 89 -7.23 -4.60 -13.23
C SER A 89 -7.68 -3.21 -12.76
N GLU A 90 -7.81 -2.26 -13.69
CA GLU A 90 -8.33 -0.90 -13.44
C GLU A 90 -7.49 -0.03 -12.50
N SER A 91 -6.19 -0.30 -12.41
CA SER A 91 -5.31 0.35 -11.43
C SER A 91 -4.31 1.33 -12.07
N PHE A 92 -3.70 2.16 -11.24
CA PHE A 92 -2.74 3.18 -11.66
C PHE A 92 -1.52 3.15 -10.74
N ALA A 93 -0.34 2.84 -11.28
CA ALA A 93 0.95 2.83 -10.58
C ALA A 93 1.84 3.96 -11.13
N GLU A 94 2.08 4.98 -10.31
CA GLU A 94 2.86 6.18 -10.64
C GLU A 94 4.23 6.20 -9.96
N GLY A 95 4.30 5.80 -8.69
CA GLY A 95 5.55 5.80 -7.93
C GLY A 95 6.58 4.82 -8.48
N ASN A 96 7.87 5.14 -8.36
CA ASN A 96 8.90 4.26 -8.89
C ASN A 96 8.96 2.95 -8.10
N SER A 97 9.06 1.81 -8.80
CA SER A 97 9.00 0.46 -8.26
C SER A 97 7.70 0.17 -7.46
N SER A 98 6.61 0.89 -7.73
CA SER A 98 5.31 0.68 -7.07
C SER A 98 4.45 -0.37 -7.78
N MET A 99 3.46 -0.88 -7.05
CA MET A 99 2.51 -1.87 -7.56
C MET A 99 1.07 -1.47 -7.23
N ALA A 100 0.16 -1.60 -8.21
CA ALA A 100 -1.27 -1.31 -8.06
C ALA A 100 -2.11 -2.47 -8.61
N ILE A 101 -3.10 -2.98 -7.85
CA ILE A 101 -3.91 -4.14 -8.24
C ILE A 101 -5.39 -3.94 -7.87
N GLY A 102 -6.29 -3.96 -8.85
CA GLY A 102 -7.74 -4.10 -8.61
C GLY A 102 -8.43 -2.83 -8.16
N ASN A 103 -8.53 -1.82 -9.04
CA ASN A 103 -9.06 -0.47 -8.76
C ASN A 103 -8.24 0.31 -7.71
N ALA A 104 -6.93 0.07 -7.69
CA ALA A 104 -5.98 0.68 -6.75
C ALA A 104 -5.16 1.82 -7.40
N HIS A 105 -4.69 2.77 -6.58
CA HIS A 105 -3.83 3.88 -7.02
C HIS A 105 -2.54 3.94 -6.17
N SER A 106 -1.39 3.77 -6.82
CA SER A 106 -0.08 3.61 -6.16
C SER A 106 0.88 4.74 -6.52
N ILE A 107 0.88 5.81 -5.71
CA ILE A 107 1.57 7.08 -5.98
C ILE A 107 2.96 7.10 -5.33
N GLY A 108 3.09 6.61 -4.10
CA GLY A 108 4.37 6.54 -3.38
C GLY A 108 5.42 5.65 -4.07
N ASN A 109 6.69 6.00 -3.95
CA ASN A 109 7.77 5.13 -4.44
C ASN A 109 7.84 3.86 -3.57
N TYR A 110 8.09 2.72 -4.20
CA TYR A 110 8.14 1.41 -3.56
C TYR A 110 6.84 1.02 -2.81
N SER A 111 5.71 1.68 -3.09
CA SER A 111 4.44 1.40 -2.41
C SER A 111 3.63 0.29 -3.10
N LEU A 112 2.69 -0.28 -2.35
CA LEU A 112 1.82 -1.37 -2.81
C LEU A 112 0.36 -1.05 -2.48
N ALA A 113 -0.47 -0.87 -3.51
CA ALA A 113 -1.91 -0.63 -3.38
C ALA A 113 -2.70 -1.81 -3.98
N GLY A 114 -3.65 -2.36 -3.22
CA GLY A 114 -4.53 -3.44 -3.66
C GLY A 114 -6.01 -3.24 -3.26
N GLY A 115 -6.94 -3.55 -4.16
CA GLY A 115 -8.36 -3.22 -3.97
C GLY A 115 -8.65 -1.74 -4.20
N LEU A 116 -9.75 -1.23 -3.66
CA LEU A 116 -10.17 0.18 -3.69
C LEU A 116 -9.27 1.10 -2.81
N SER A 117 -7.95 0.99 -2.94
CA SER A 117 -6.99 1.61 -2.04
C SER A 117 -6.05 2.61 -2.74
N THR A 118 -5.50 3.54 -1.95
CA THR A 118 -4.55 4.54 -2.41
C THR A 118 -3.32 4.59 -1.51
N THR A 119 -2.12 4.61 -2.09
CA THR A 119 -0.86 4.85 -1.36
C THR A 119 -0.24 6.17 -1.80
N TYR A 120 -0.04 7.09 -0.86
CA TYR A 120 0.66 8.37 -1.09
C TYR A 120 2.10 8.31 -0.58
N GLY A 121 2.33 7.72 0.60
CA GLY A 121 3.65 7.67 1.22
C GLY A 121 4.62 6.72 0.53
N ASP A 122 5.90 7.07 0.49
CA ASP A 122 6.93 6.12 0.05
C ASP A 122 6.99 4.92 1.00
N LEU A 123 7.25 3.73 0.43
CA LEU A 123 7.29 2.44 1.15
C LEU A 123 5.98 2.09 1.89
N SER A 124 4.86 2.75 1.59
CA SER A 124 3.58 2.47 2.23
C SER A 124 2.82 1.31 1.57
N VAL A 125 1.91 0.69 2.30
CA VAL A 125 1.11 -0.44 1.81
C VAL A 125 -0.37 -0.21 2.14
N ALA A 126 -1.25 -0.31 1.14
CA ALA A 126 -2.69 -0.18 1.30
C ALA A 126 -3.42 -1.39 0.68
N PHE A 127 -4.33 -2.00 1.45
CA PHE A 127 -5.20 -3.09 0.96
C PHE A 127 -6.65 -2.92 1.42
N GLY A 128 -7.60 -3.09 0.50
CA GLY A 128 -9.03 -2.97 0.77
C GLY A 128 -9.58 -1.64 0.27
N ASN A 129 -10.46 -0.99 1.05
CA ASN A 129 -10.92 0.37 0.83
C ASN A 129 -10.15 1.32 1.77
N SER A 130 -8.85 1.53 1.50
CA SER A 130 -7.93 2.12 2.46
C SER A 130 -6.95 3.14 1.86
N ILE A 131 -6.46 4.05 2.71
CA ILE A 131 -5.53 5.11 2.34
C ILE A 131 -4.29 5.02 3.22
N ALA A 132 -3.12 4.78 2.63
CA ALA A 132 -1.83 4.85 3.31
C ALA A 132 -1.14 6.17 2.92
N GLY A 133 -1.31 7.19 3.77
CA GLY A 133 -0.84 8.55 3.57
C GLY A 133 0.62 8.76 3.99
N GLY A 134 1.00 8.25 5.16
CA GLY A 134 2.34 8.45 5.74
C GLY A 134 3.43 7.58 5.11
N HIS A 135 4.69 8.00 5.21
CA HIS A 135 5.83 7.18 4.80
C HIS A 135 5.94 5.92 5.66
N ASN A 136 6.29 4.78 5.05
CA ASN A 136 6.37 3.47 5.72
C ASN A 136 5.06 3.04 6.44
N SER A 137 3.90 3.61 6.08
CA SER A 137 2.61 3.29 6.71
C SER A 137 1.95 2.03 6.14
N LEU A 138 1.05 1.41 6.92
CA LEU A 138 0.26 0.24 6.51
C LEU A 138 -1.23 0.45 6.80
N ALA A 139 -2.08 0.40 5.77
CA ALA A 139 -3.53 0.58 5.87
C ALA A 139 -4.30 -0.62 5.28
N VAL A 140 -4.88 -1.49 6.12
CA VAL A 140 -5.60 -2.70 5.68
C VAL A 140 -7.06 -2.72 6.16
N GLY A 141 -8.00 -2.85 5.24
CA GLY A 141 -9.43 -2.95 5.52
C GLY A 141 -10.20 -1.75 4.98
N ASN A 142 -10.85 -1.01 5.87
CA ASN A 142 -11.51 0.27 5.60
C ASN A 142 -10.83 1.39 6.41
N SER A 143 -9.52 1.55 6.23
CA SER A 143 -8.66 2.33 7.14
C SER A 143 -7.91 3.48 6.47
N SER A 144 -7.54 4.49 7.26
CA SER A 144 -6.75 5.65 6.82
C SER A 144 -5.54 5.84 7.74
N THR A 145 -4.35 5.86 7.18
CA THR A 145 -3.09 5.93 7.95
C THR A 145 -2.25 7.09 7.44
N ASN A 146 -2.47 8.29 8.00
CA ASN A 146 -1.87 9.52 7.51
C ASN A 146 -0.47 9.78 8.07
N ALA A 147 -0.11 9.16 9.20
CA ALA A 147 1.16 9.39 9.87
C ALA A 147 2.26 8.39 9.50
N ASP A 148 3.52 8.85 9.55
CA ASP A 148 4.68 8.02 9.24
C ASP A 148 4.84 6.86 10.21
N PHE A 149 5.23 5.71 9.68
CA PHE A 149 5.40 4.44 10.40
C PHE A 149 4.15 3.95 11.15
N ALA A 150 2.98 4.55 10.92
CA ALA A 150 1.73 4.14 11.56
C ALA A 150 1.08 2.94 10.85
N VAL A 151 0.22 2.22 11.55
CA VAL A 151 -0.42 0.99 11.09
C VAL A 151 -1.92 0.98 11.43
N SER A 152 -2.80 0.71 10.48
CA SER A 152 -4.25 0.70 10.70
C SER A 152 -4.95 -0.50 10.06
N PHE A 153 -5.51 -1.38 10.90
CA PHE A 153 -6.30 -2.55 10.50
C PHE A 153 -7.79 -2.39 10.81
N GLY A 154 -8.67 -2.79 9.89
CA GLY A 154 -10.13 -2.73 10.07
C GLY A 154 -10.71 -1.40 9.62
N ILE A 155 -11.67 -0.85 10.36
CA ILE A 155 -12.29 0.47 10.13
C ILE A 155 -11.59 1.49 11.04
N SER A 156 -10.30 1.71 10.83
CA SER A 156 -9.43 2.39 11.80
C SER A 156 -8.54 3.49 11.21
N HIS A 157 -8.05 4.35 12.09
CA HIS A 157 -7.35 5.59 11.73
C HIS A 157 -6.00 5.72 12.47
N GLY A 158 -4.92 5.95 11.73
CA GLY A 158 -3.56 6.12 12.26
C GLY A 158 -3.04 7.53 12.00
N GLU A 159 -3.24 8.44 12.96
CA GLU A 159 -2.88 9.86 12.86
C GLU A 159 -1.63 10.23 13.68
N GLY A 160 -1.23 9.38 14.63
CA GLY A 160 0.03 9.53 15.37
C GLY A 160 1.20 8.83 14.69
N GLN A 161 2.37 9.45 14.64
CA GLN A 161 3.58 8.81 14.12
C GLN A 161 3.91 7.56 14.95
N ARG A 162 4.28 6.47 14.27
CA ARG A 162 4.56 5.15 14.86
C ARG A 162 3.38 4.57 15.68
N SER A 163 2.14 4.98 15.40
CA SER A 163 0.95 4.47 16.11
C SER A 163 0.37 3.20 15.46
N ALA A 164 -0.48 2.47 16.17
CA ALA A 164 -1.13 1.26 15.67
C ALA A 164 -2.61 1.20 16.06
N SER A 165 -3.53 1.18 15.09
CA SER A 165 -4.98 1.15 15.32
C SER A 165 -5.63 -0.14 14.78
N PHE A 166 -6.50 -0.76 15.57
CA PHE A 166 -7.19 -2.00 15.22
C PHE A 166 -8.70 -1.89 15.36
N ASN A 167 -9.43 -2.57 14.47
CA ASN A 167 -10.90 -2.63 14.40
C ASN A 167 -11.55 -1.25 14.19
N GLN A 168 -12.33 -0.72 15.13
CA GLN A 168 -13.06 0.56 14.94
C GLN A 168 -12.43 1.68 15.78
N THR A 169 -11.10 1.83 15.75
CA THR A 169 -10.36 2.74 16.62
C THR A 169 -9.50 3.76 15.89
N ARG A 170 -9.05 4.79 16.59
CA ARG A 170 -8.17 5.84 16.09
C ARG A 170 -6.97 6.03 17.02
N ALA A 171 -5.76 5.84 16.51
CA ALA A 171 -4.51 5.99 17.25
C ALA A 171 -3.89 7.36 16.92
N ASP A 172 -4.35 8.39 17.65
CA ASP A 172 -4.00 9.80 17.42
C ASP A 172 -2.62 10.19 17.93
N ALA A 173 -2.22 9.71 19.10
CA ALA A 173 -0.97 10.14 19.73
C ALA A 173 0.25 9.38 19.18
N TYR A 174 1.41 10.06 19.22
CA TYR A 174 2.72 9.47 18.96
C TYR A 174 2.91 8.19 19.78
N LEU A 175 3.37 7.10 19.14
CA LEU A 175 3.58 5.78 19.76
C LEU A 175 2.34 5.17 20.46
N CYS A 176 1.11 5.59 20.11
CA CYS A 176 -0.12 5.02 20.67
C CYS A 176 -0.50 3.67 20.02
N SER A 177 -1.11 2.75 20.78
CA SER A 177 -1.72 1.52 20.25
C SER A 177 -3.17 1.35 20.71
N THR A 178 -4.12 1.14 19.78
CA THR A 178 -5.56 1.16 20.09
C THR A 178 -6.32 -0.08 19.59
N PHE A 179 -7.19 -0.63 20.45
CA PHE A 179 -8.01 -1.83 20.18
C PHE A 179 -9.48 -1.63 20.54
N GLY A 180 -10.36 -2.49 20.00
CA GLY A 180 -11.80 -2.47 20.32
C GLY A 180 -12.62 -1.61 19.34
N ARG A 181 -13.54 -0.79 19.87
CA ARG A 181 -14.42 0.07 19.07
C ARG A 181 -14.63 1.45 19.67
N TYR A 182 -14.60 2.48 18.81
CA TYR A 182 -14.90 3.87 19.13
C TYR A 182 -14.20 4.35 20.42
N ASN A 183 -12.87 4.22 20.45
CA ASN A 183 -12.04 4.83 21.49
C ASN A 183 -12.08 6.37 21.39
N ILE A 184 -11.66 7.05 22.45
CA ILE A 184 -11.67 8.51 22.53
C ILE A 184 -10.54 9.10 21.66
N GLY A 185 -9.32 8.57 21.75
CA GLY A 185 -8.14 9.12 21.09
C GLY A 185 -7.68 10.45 21.70
N GLY A 186 -7.02 11.27 20.89
CA GLY A 186 -6.34 12.52 21.27
C GLY A 186 -4.85 12.36 21.60
N GLY A 187 -4.21 13.47 21.97
CA GLY A 187 -2.77 13.60 22.22
C GLY A 187 -2.01 14.29 21.10
N SER A 188 -0.70 14.50 21.26
CA SER A 188 0.19 14.99 20.19
C SER A 188 0.50 13.86 19.20
N PRO A 189 0.33 14.05 17.89
CA PRO A 189 0.67 13.04 16.89
C PRO A 189 2.18 12.82 16.72
N THR A 190 3.01 13.77 17.15
CA THR A 190 4.47 13.77 16.94
C THR A 190 5.29 13.72 18.22
N ASP A 191 4.75 14.18 19.36
CA ASP A 191 5.52 14.41 20.58
C ASP A 191 5.25 13.37 21.67
N PHE A 192 6.27 13.08 22.48
CA PHE A 192 6.12 12.24 23.68
C PHE A 192 5.63 13.09 24.87
N VAL A 193 4.35 13.46 24.88
CA VAL A 193 3.74 14.20 26.01
C VAL A 193 3.28 13.24 27.10
N SER A 194 3.73 13.44 28.34
CA SER A 194 3.51 12.49 29.45
C SER A 194 2.04 12.14 29.71
N THR A 195 1.13 13.09 29.46
CA THR A 195 -0.33 12.95 29.65
C THR A 195 -1.09 12.35 28.47
N ASP A 196 -0.41 12.00 27.38
CA ASP A 196 -1.05 11.39 26.21
C ASP A 196 -1.21 9.86 26.39
N PRO A 197 -2.19 9.23 25.72
CA PRO A 197 -2.26 7.78 25.69
C PRO A 197 -1.02 7.17 25.01
N ILE A 198 -0.60 6.02 25.54
CA ILE A 198 0.30 5.06 24.88
C ILE A 198 -0.47 3.78 24.48
N PHE A 199 -1.56 3.45 25.18
CA PHE A 199 -2.43 2.33 24.85
C PHE A 199 -3.89 2.61 25.21
N GLU A 200 -4.84 2.27 24.33
CA GLU A 200 -6.28 2.41 24.58
C GLU A 200 -7.08 1.18 24.15
N VAL A 201 -8.13 0.85 24.91
CA VAL A 201 -9.18 -0.09 24.49
C VAL A 201 -10.53 0.63 24.46
N GLY A 202 -11.06 0.83 23.26
CA GLY A 202 -12.35 1.45 23.02
C GLY A 202 -13.53 0.51 23.24
N ASN A 203 -14.59 1.01 23.85
CA ASN A 203 -15.90 0.35 23.97
C ASN A 203 -17.08 1.32 23.69
N GLY A 204 -16.87 2.36 22.90
CA GLY A 204 -17.91 3.32 22.54
C GLY A 204 -19.02 2.72 21.68
N ALA A 205 -20.18 3.39 21.64
CA ALA A 205 -21.33 2.93 20.88
C ALA A 205 -21.21 3.29 19.38
N ASP A 206 -20.71 4.48 19.06
CA ASP A 206 -20.53 4.99 17.71
C ASP A 206 -19.52 6.17 17.73
N ASP A 207 -19.32 6.84 16.59
CA ASP A 207 -18.39 7.96 16.46
C ASP A 207 -18.75 9.19 17.30
N PHE A 208 -20.02 9.39 17.64
CA PHE A 208 -20.48 10.47 18.52
C PHE A 208 -20.42 10.06 20.00
N HIS A 209 -20.48 8.75 20.28
CA HIS A 209 -20.47 8.16 21.62
C HIS A 209 -19.20 7.33 21.87
N ARG A 210 -18.04 7.94 21.61
CA ARG A 210 -16.71 7.35 21.84
C ARG A 210 -16.40 7.18 23.33
N ASN A 211 -15.82 6.05 23.70
CA ASN A 211 -15.49 5.69 25.07
C ASN A 211 -14.28 4.74 25.16
N ASN A 212 -13.49 4.88 26.22
CA ASN A 212 -12.42 3.96 26.58
C ASN A 212 -12.83 3.09 27.77
N ALA A 213 -12.74 1.77 27.60
CA ALA A 213 -12.77 0.82 28.71
C ALA A 213 -11.46 0.86 29.52
N PHE A 214 -10.35 1.16 28.84
CA PHE A 214 -9.00 1.08 29.39
C PHE A 214 -8.08 2.08 28.66
N THR A 215 -7.27 2.83 29.41
CA THR A 215 -6.20 3.70 28.87
C THR A 215 -4.97 3.59 29.74
N ILE A 216 -3.79 3.49 29.11
CA ILE A 216 -2.48 3.73 29.73
C ILE A 216 -1.92 5.01 29.12
N TYR A 217 -1.42 5.91 29.95
CA TYR A 217 -0.74 7.14 29.54
C TYR A 217 0.78 6.97 29.45
N LYS A 218 1.46 7.88 28.74
CA LYS A 218 2.92 7.83 28.53
C LYS A 218 3.75 7.95 29.81
N ASP A 219 3.19 8.49 30.90
CA ASP A 219 3.78 8.49 32.25
C ASP A 219 3.56 7.19 33.05
N GLY A 220 2.81 6.23 32.51
CA GLY A 220 2.45 4.97 33.17
C GLY A 220 1.17 5.02 34.02
N LEU A 221 0.47 6.16 34.08
CA LEU A 221 -0.85 6.22 34.71
C LEU A 221 -1.85 5.34 33.94
N ILE A 222 -2.74 4.66 34.67
CA ILE A 222 -3.80 3.81 34.10
C ILE A 222 -5.17 4.39 34.47
N SER A 223 -6.10 4.38 33.52
CA SER A 223 -7.50 4.74 33.70
C SER A 223 -8.41 3.58 33.27
N LEU A 224 -9.37 3.22 34.13
CA LEU A 224 -10.34 2.15 33.88
C LEU A 224 -11.75 2.76 33.75
N GLY A 225 -12.30 2.68 32.53
CA GLY A 225 -13.61 3.23 32.17
C GLY A 225 -13.71 4.76 32.16
N ASN A 226 -14.53 5.31 31.27
CA ASN A 226 -15.08 6.67 31.38
C ASN A 226 -16.54 6.64 31.86
N THR A 227 -16.87 5.76 32.81
CA THR A 227 -18.23 5.66 33.35
C THR A 227 -18.48 6.84 34.28
N LEU A 228 -19.35 7.77 33.87
CA LEU A 228 -19.84 8.87 34.70
C LEU A 228 -20.26 8.34 36.09
N GLY A 229 -19.54 8.74 37.14
CA GLY A 229 -19.87 8.39 38.53
C GLY A 229 -19.16 7.17 39.14
N TYR A 230 -18.31 6.44 38.41
CA TYR A 230 -17.49 5.36 39.00
C TYR A 230 -15.99 5.63 38.90
N THR A 231 -15.25 5.01 39.81
CA THR A 231 -14.07 5.62 40.38
C THR A 231 -12.78 5.12 39.77
N LYS A 232 -11.93 6.06 39.32
CA LYS A 232 -10.62 5.77 38.73
C LYS A 232 -9.78 4.93 39.71
N LEU A 233 -9.52 3.68 39.35
CA LEU A 233 -8.46 2.89 39.96
C LEU A 233 -7.13 3.38 39.38
N ALA A 234 -6.43 4.22 40.14
CA ALA A 234 -5.12 4.72 39.76
C ALA A 234 -4.04 3.97 40.54
N LEU A 235 -3.16 3.27 39.83
CA LEU A 235 -1.91 2.77 40.40
C LEU A 235 -0.90 3.93 40.36
N TYR A 236 -0.45 4.37 41.54
CA TYR A 236 0.55 5.43 41.66
C TYR A 236 1.81 4.93 42.39
N LYS A 237 2.97 5.45 42.01
CA LYS A 237 4.26 5.14 42.63
C LYS A 237 4.55 6.15 43.75
N SER A 238 4.23 5.81 45.00
CA SER A 238 4.61 6.61 46.18
C SER A 238 5.80 5.98 46.92
N GLY A 239 7.01 6.48 46.63
CA GLY A 239 8.22 6.11 47.37
C GLY A 239 8.71 4.68 47.14
N ALA A 240 9.77 4.30 47.85
CA ALA A 240 10.35 2.96 47.75
C ALA A 240 9.49 1.92 48.47
N ALA A 241 9.33 0.75 47.83
CA ALA A 241 8.80 -0.52 48.35
C ALA A 241 7.27 -0.74 48.45
N ASN A 242 6.39 0.21 48.12
CA ASN A 242 4.93 -0.03 48.14
C ASN A 242 4.27 0.13 46.76
N TYR A 243 3.80 -0.99 46.19
CA TYR A 243 2.82 -1.01 45.10
C TYR A 243 1.42 -1.15 45.70
N GLY A 244 0.68 -0.05 45.84
CA GLY A 244 -0.67 -0.03 46.40
C GLY A 244 -1.76 0.01 45.34
N MET A 245 -2.79 -0.82 45.48
CA MET A 245 -4.08 -0.63 44.80
C MET A 245 -4.95 0.28 45.67
N GLY A 246 -5.23 1.50 45.22
CA GLY A 246 -6.03 2.47 45.95
C GLY A 246 -7.03 3.17 45.04
N VAL A 247 -8.20 3.50 45.57
CA VAL A 247 -9.20 4.32 44.88
C VAL A 247 -9.17 5.71 45.46
N VAL A 248 -9.03 6.74 44.62
CA VAL A 248 -8.91 8.16 45.02
C VAL A 248 -10.29 8.75 45.37
N SER A 249 -11.23 7.91 45.83
CA SER A 249 -12.64 7.95 45.38
C SER A 249 -13.37 6.61 45.59
N GLY A 250 -14.23 6.44 46.60
CA GLY A 250 -15.21 5.34 46.63
C GLY A 250 -14.68 3.93 46.98
N GLN A 251 -15.59 2.96 47.06
CA GLN A 251 -15.30 1.59 47.53
C GLN A 251 -14.84 0.66 46.41
N PHE A 252 -13.76 -0.07 46.67
CA PHE A 252 -13.33 -1.23 45.89
C PHE A 252 -14.31 -2.39 46.15
N ARG A 253 -14.97 -2.90 45.11
CA ARG A 253 -15.88 -4.06 45.20
C ARG A 253 -15.54 -5.10 44.13
N PHE A 254 -15.20 -6.30 44.57
CA PHE A 254 -15.42 -7.50 43.78
C PHE A 254 -16.88 -7.90 43.98
N ASN A 255 -17.58 -8.22 42.89
CA ASN A 255 -18.80 -9.03 42.90
C ASN A 255 -18.42 -10.48 42.61
#